data_AF-A0A8J6MKF0-F1
#
_entry.id   AF-A0A8J6MKF0-F1
#
_cell.length_a   1.000
_cell.length_b   1.000
_cell.length_c   1.000
_cell.angle_alpha   90.00
_cell.angle_beta   90.00
_cell.angle_gamma   90.00
#
_symmetry.space_group_name_H-M   'P 1'
#
loop_
_entity.id
_entity.type
_entity.pdbx_description
1 polymer ?
#
loop_
_entity_poly.entity_id
_entity_poly.type
_entity_poly.pdbx_seq_one_letter_code
_entity_poly.pdbx_strand_id
1 'polypeptide(L)'
;MAQIGDLVPKAGMFTNPGVVVEKKDDGNVIVDTEPMTVNKYHRYANTTGLTEQEKGKFNEILDGIYTKENDVEKINDIQTNIDQLKSDPVNQKIVQYLRNQQAHLIRTAKELPRTYSVDETNLKGLISKT
;
A
#
# COMPACT_ATOMS: atom_id res chain seq x y z
N MET A 1 9.09 -15.99 3.64
CA MET A 1 8.00 -16.94 3.94
C MET A 1 6.68 -16.24 3.66
N ALA A 2 5.68 -16.97 3.15
CA ALA A 2 4.33 -16.43 2.93
C ALA A 2 3.73 -15.93 4.26
N GLN A 3 2.97 -14.84 4.22
CA GLN A 3 2.26 -14.25 5.36
C GLN A 3 0.76 -14.55 5.30
N ILE A 4 0.09 -14.47 6.45
CA ILE A 4 -1.38 -14.47 6.45
C ILE A 4 -1.86 -13.26 5.64
N GLY A 5 -2.83 -13.52 4.77
CA GLY A 5 -3.36 -12.58 3.81
C GLY A 5 -2.50 -12.37 2.56
N ASP A 6 -1.44 -13.14 2.33
CA ASP A 6 -0.71 -13.09 1.06
C ASP A 6 -1.55 -13.68 -0.07
N LEU A 7 -1.51 -13.02 -1.23
CA LEU A 7 -2.30 -13.41 -2.39
C LEU A 7 -1.74 -14.69 -3.01
N VAL A 8 -2.61 -15.66 -3.21
CA VAL A 8 -2.36 -16.85 -4.02
C VAL A 8 -3.01 -16.62 -5.38
N PRO A 9 -2.22 -16.45 -6.46
CA PRO A 9 -2.77 -16.15 -7.78
C PRO A 9 -3.53 -17.35 -8.34
N LYS A 10 -4.41 -17.09 -9.32
CA LYS A 10 -5.11 -18.17 -10.03
C LYS A 10 -4.11 -19.10 -10.74
N ALA A 11 -4.38 -20.40 -10.71
CA ALA A 11 -3.71 -21.41 -11.49
C ALA A 11 -4.66 -21.92 -12.60
N GLY A 12 -4.72 -21.21 -13.72
CA GLY A 12 -5.57 -21.58 -14.87
C GLY A 12 -6.88 -20.79 -15.02
N MET A 13 -7.77 -21.26 -15.89
CA MET A 13 -9.04 -20.56 -16.21
C MET A 13 -10.16 -20.81 -15.20
N PHE A 14 -10.13 -21.94 -14.48
CA PHE A 14 -11.21 -22.39 -13.60
C PHE A 14 -10.92 -22.20 -12.11
N THR A 15 -9.85 -21.50 -11.76
CA THR A 15 -9.47 -21.25 -10.37
C THR A 15 -9.62 -19.78 -10.04
N ASN A 16 -10.18 -19.51 -8.86
CA ASN A 16 -10.23 -18.17 -8.31
C ASN A 16 -8.92 -17.86 -7.59
N PRO A 17 -8.46 -16.59 -7.57
CA PRO A 17 -7.42 -16.20 -6.65
C PRO A 17 -7.91 -16.38 -5.20
N GLY A 18 -6.97 -16.59 -4.29
CA GLY A 18 -7.27 -16.68 -2.86
C GLY A 18 -6.21 -16.00 -2.02
N VAL A 19 -6.34 -16.13 -0.71
CA VAL A 19 -5.40 -15.61 0.27
C VAL A 19 -5.07 -16.67 1.31
N VAL A 20 -3.85 -16.64 1.82
CA VAL A 20 -3.44 -17.52 2.93
C VAL A 20 -4.19 -17.11 4.20
N VAL A 21 -4.99 -18.00 4.79
CA VAL A 21 -5.72 -17.75 6.05
C VAL A 21 -5.11 -18.47 7.25
N GLU A 22 -4.38 -19.56 7.01
CA GLU A 22 -3.74 -20.34 8.06
C GLU A 22 -2.41 -20.91 7.54
N LYS A 23 -1.42 -21.01 8.44
CA LYS A 23 -0.18 -21.76 8.21
C LYS A 23 -0.14 -22.90 9.20
N LYS A 24 0.04 -24.11 8.69
CA LYS A 24 0.16 -25.32 9.49
C LYS A 24 1.61 -25.58 9.86
N ASP A 25 1.82 -26.31 10.96
CA ASP A 25 3.14 -26.66 11.46
C ASP A 25 3.93 -27.59 10.52
N ASP A 26 3.23 -28.30 9.63
CA ASP A 26 3.79 -29.19 8.60
C ASP A 26 4.29 -28.45 7.33
N GLY A 27 4.19 -27.11 7.32
CA GLY A 27 4.60 -26.27 6.19
C GLY A 27 3.50 -26.06 5.13
N ASN A 28 2.31 -26.67 5.30
CA ASN A 28 1.17 -26.41 4.43
C ASN A 28 0.46 -25.10 4.80
N VAL A 29 -0.28 -24.54 3.83
CA VAL A 29 -1.11 -23.35 4.03
C VAL A 29 -2.56 -23.61 3.65
N ILE A 30 -3.50 -23.02 4.37
CA ILE A 30 -4.91 -23.01 3.99
C ILE A 30 -5.17 -21.71 3.22
N VAL A 31 -5.80 -21.84 2.06
CA VAL A 31 -6.13 -20.73 1.17
C VAL A 31 -7.65 -20.57 1.13
N ASP A 32 -8.11 -19.35 1.36
CA ASP A 32 -9.50 -18.96 1.18
C ASP A 32 -9.65 -18.19 -0.13
N THR A 33 -10.57 -18.62 -0.99
CA THR A 33 -10.88 -18.00 -2.28
C THR A 33 -12.11 -17.11 -2.23
N GLU A 34 -12.75 -16.96 -1.08
CA GLU A 34 -13.91 -16.10 -0.92
C GLU A 34 -13.55 -14.63 -1.21
N PRO A 35 -14.30 -13.95 -2.10
CA PRO A 35 -13.97 -12.58 -2.51
C PRO A 35 -13.86 -11.60 -1.34
N MET A 36 -14.67 -11.77 -0.30
CA MET A 36 -14.62 -10.92 0.89
C MET A 36 -13.35 -11.12 1.71
N THR A 37 -12.84 -12.35 1.76
CA THR A 37 -11.58 -12.64 2.45
C THR A 37 -10.38 -12.07 1.70
N VAL A 38 -10.40 -12.13 0.36
CA VAL A 38 -9.40 -11.45 -0.48
C VAL A 38 -9.47 -9.92 -0.27
N ASN A 39 -10.68 -9.36 -0.29
CA ASN A 39 -10.91 -7.91 -0.11
C ASN A 39 -10.50 -7.42 1.29
N LYS A 40 -10.58 -8.27 2.33
CA LYS A 40 -10.11 -7.94 3.68
C LYS A 40 -8.64 -7.49 3.67
N TYR A 41 -7.77 -8.15 2.90
CA TYR A 41 -6.34 -7.89 2.87
C TYR A 41 -5.89 -6.99 1.71
N HIS A 42 -6.57 -7.07 0.56
CA HIS A 42 -6.14 -6.46 -0.70
C HIS A 42 -7.12 -5.42 -1.26
N ARG A 43 -7.86 -4.74 -0.40
CA ARG A 43 -8.92 -3.77 -0.77
C ARG A 43 -8.49 -2.73 -1.80
N TYR A 44 -7.31 -2.16 -1.61
CA TYR A 44 -6.80 -1.07 -2.45
C TYR A 44 -5.66 -1.48 -3.37
N ALA A 45 -4.87 -2.47 -2.96
CA ALA A 45 -3.69 -2.93 -3.69
C ALA A 45 -3.33 -4.37 -3.25
N ASN A 46 -2.54 -5.05 -4.09
CA ASN A 46 -1.93 -6.32 -3.71
C ASN A 46 -0.82 -6.09 -2.67
N THR A 47 -1.13 -6.32 -1.40
CA THR A 47 -0.28 -6.14 -0.22
C THR A 47 0.51 -7.41 0.18
N THR A 48 0.75 -8.32 -0.76
CA THR A 48 1.55 -9.54 -0.52
C THR A 48 2.95 -9.20 -0.01
N GLY A 49 3.41 -9.84 1.06
CA GLY A 49 4.71 -9.58 1.70
C GLY A 49 4.67 -8.59 2.88
N LEU A 50 3.53 -7.91 3.10
CA LEU A 50 3.20 -7.26 4.36
C LEU A 50 2.78 -8.30 5.41
N THR A 51 2.99 -8.04 6.70
CA THR A 51 2.35 -8.80 7.78
C THR A 51 0.86 -8.49 7.86
N GLU A 52 0.08 -9.30 8.58
CA GLU A 52 -1.35 -9.02 8.79
C GLU A 52 -1.58 -7.64 9.43
N GLN A 53 -0.74 -7.27 10.41
CA GLN A 53 -0.80 -5.97 11.06
C GLN A 53 -0.48 -4.82 10.08
N GLU A 54 0.55 -4.99 9.25
CA GLU A 54 0.91 -3.99 8.23
C GLU A 54 -0.19 -3.84 7.17
N LYS A 55 -0.83 -4.95 6.74
CA LYS A 55 -1.98 -4.93 5.83
C LYS A 55 -3.16 -4.17 6.44
N GLY A 56 -3.46 -4.43 7.71
CA GLY A 56 -4.50 -3.73 8.46
C GLY A 56 -4.24 -2.23 8.52
N LYS A 57 -3.03 -1.82 8.94
CA LYS A 57 -2.62 -0.41 9.01
C LYS A 57 -2.67 0.28 7.64
N PHE A 58 -2.22 -0.38 6.58
CA PHE A 58 -2.30 0.15 5.22
C PHE A 58 -3.75 0.39 4.78
N ASN A 59 -4.64 -0.59 5.01
CA ASN A 59 -6.05 -0.47 4.66
C ASN A 59 -6.75 0.61 5.48
N GLU A 60 -6.48 0.71 6.78
CA GLU A 60 -7.06 1.75 7.65
C GLU A 60 -6.67 3.17 7.20
N ILE A 61 -5.41 3.39 6.84
CA ILE A 61 -4.95 4.68 6.29
C ILE A 61 -5.72 5.01 5.01
N LEU A 62 -5.83 4.06 4.09
CA LEU A 62 -6.50 4.29 2.82
C LEU A 62 -8.02 4.40 2.96
N ASP A 63 -8.65 3.71 3.92
CA ASP A 63 -10.07 3.87 4.23
C ASP A 63 -10.38 5.34 4.56
N GLY A 64 -9.58 5.96 5.43
CA GLY A 64 -9.73 7.38 5.77
C GLY A 64 -9.50 8.33 4.59
N ILE A 65 -8.65 7.95 3.64
CA ILE A 65 -8.31 8.79 2.47
C ILE A 65 -9.39 8.67 1.39
N TYR A 66 -9.85 7.46 1.08
CA TYR A 66 -10.80 7.18 0.01
C TYR A 66 -12.25 7.57 0.33
N THR A 67 -12.53 8.06 1.53
CA THR A 67 -13.78 8.78 1.83
C THR A 67 -13.87 10.13 1.13
N LYS A 68 -12.73 10.72 0.72
CA LYS A 68 -12.69 11.98 -0.01
C LYS A 68 -13.02 11.75 -1.48
N GLU A 69 -13.66 12.71 -2.13
CA GLU A 69 -13.94 12.61 -3.56
C GLU A 69 -12.75 13.10 -4.41
N ASN A 70 -12.11 14.19 -3.99
CA ASN A 70 -11.06 14.87 -4.74
C ASN A 70 -9.75 14.07 -4.79
N ASP A 71 -9.23 13.81 -5.99
CA ASP A 71 -8.01 13.03 -6.16
C ASP A 71 -6.74 13.77 -5.73
N VAL A 72 -6.64 15.09 -5.95
CA VAL A 72 -5.54 15.91 -5.41
C VAL A 72 -5.47 15.80 -3.87
N GLU A 73 -6.60 15.89 -3.19
CA GLU A 73 -6.66 15.77 -1.73
C GLU A 73 -6.17 14.39 -1.27
N LYS A 74 -6.63 13.32 -1.92
CA LYS A 74 -6.16 11.96 -1.64
C LYS A 74 -4.64 11.85 -1.83
N ILE A 75 -4.10 12.40 -2.92
CA ILE A 75 -2.67 12.36 -3.22
C ILE A 75 -1.85 13.08 -2.13
N ASN A 76 -2.32 14.24 -1.66
CA ASN A 76 -1.67 15.01 -0.59
C ASN A 76 -1.76 14.30 0.77
N ASP A 77 -2.88 13.63 1.07
CA ASP A 77 -3.02 12.88 2.31
C ASP A 77 -2.13 11.63 2.33
N ILE A 78 -2.00 10.94 1.19
CA ILE A 78 -1.03 9.84 1.07
C ILE A 78 0.39 10.37 1.30
N GLN A 79 0.74 11.52 0.72
CA GLN A 79 2.05 12.17 0.96
C GLN A 79 2.27 12.46 2.44
N THR A 80 1.28 13.03 3.12
CA THR A 80 1.34 13.35 4.55
C THR A 80 1.59 12.11 5.39
N ASN A 81 0.89 11.02 5.11
CA ASN A 81 1.11 9.74 5.80
C ASN A 81 2.50 9.15 5.50
N ILE A 82 3.00 9.25 4.27
CA ILE A 82 4.37 8.86 3.92
C ILE A 82 5.38 9.65 4.76
N ASP A 83 5.21 10.97 4.85
CA ASP A 83 6.15 11.84 5.56
C ASP A 83 6.16 11.60 7.07
N GLN A 84 5.02 11.24 7.65
CA GLN A 84 4.90 10.85 9.06
C GLN A 84 5.56 9.49 9.33
N LEU A 85 5.36 8.51 8.45
CA LEU A 85 5.79 7.13 8.68
C LEU A 85 7.24 6.85 8.25
N LYS A 86 7.81 7.63 7.31
CA LYS A 86 9.15 7.37 6.72
C LYS A 86 10.31 7.44 7.72
N SER A 87 10.12 8.10 8.87
CA SER A 87 11.14 8.27 9.90
C SER A 87 11.41 6.99 10.70
N ASP A 88 10.41 6.12 10.81
CA ASP A 88 10.50 4.87 11.56
C ASP A 88 10.80 3.69 10.60
N PRO A 89 11.95 3.01 10.77
CA PRO A 89 12.33 1.85 9.95
C PRO A 89 11.28 0.73 9.92
N VAL A 90 10.49 0.57 10.98
CA VAL A 90 9.45 -0.47 11.06
C VAL A 90 8.38 -0.25 9.99
N ASN A 91 8.11 1.00 9.60
CA ASN A 91 7.08 1.33 8.62
C ASN A 91 7.57 1.32 7.17
N GLN A 92 8.84 0.97 6.91
CA GLN A 92 9.44 1.06 5.56
C GLN A 92 8.61 0.38 4.47
N LYS A 93 8.07 -0.81 4.76
CA LYS A 93 7.24 -1.54 3.80
C LYS A 93 5.92 -0.81 3.54
N ILE A 94 5.21 -0.38 4.59
CA ILE A 94 3.96 0.38 4.47
C ILE A 94 4.20 1.66 3.64
N VAL A 95 5.28 2.39 3.94
CA VAL A 95 5.68 3.60 3.20
C VAL A 95 5.90 3.29 1.71
N GLN A 96 6.57 2.19 1.39
CA GLN A 96 6.76 1.77 0.00
C GLN A 96 5.41 1.48 -0.70
N TYR A 97 4.49 0.82 0.00
CA TYR A 97 3.15 0.55 -0.53
C TYR A 97 2.32 1.82 -0.73
N LEU A 98 2.38 2.77 0.20
CA LEU A 98 1.73 4.07 0.08
C LEU A 98 2.29 4.87 -1.11
N ARG A 99 3.62 4.86 -1.31
CA ARG A 99 4.25 5.48 -2.50
C ARG A 99 3.75 4.85 -3.81
N ASN A 100 3.63 3.53 -3.84
CA ASN A 100 3.10 2.83 -5.01
C ASN A 100 1.63 3.23 -5.27
N GLN A 101 0.82 3.35 -4.22
CA GLN A 101 -0.57 3.79 -4.34
C GLN A 101 -0.68 5.23 -4.81
N GLN A 102 0.14 6.12 -4.26
CA GLN A 102 0.24 7.51 -4.69
C GLN A 102 0.58 7.61 -6.18
N ALA A 103 1.59 6.86 -6.62
CA ALA A 103 2.01 6.83 -8.03
C ALA A 103 0.94 6.22 -8.96
N HIS A 104 0.15 5.26 -8.47
CA HIS A 104 -1.02 4.76 -9.20
C HIS A 104 -2.07 5.87 -9.35
N LEU A 105 -2.42 6.53 -8.25
CA LEU A 105 -3.45 7.58 -8.24
C LEU A 105 -3.06 8.80 -9.09
N ILE A 106 -1.80 9.25 -9.04
CA ILE A 106 -1.27 10.31 -9.91
C ILE A 106 -1.46 9.93 -11.40
N ARG A 107 -1.17 8.67 -11.76
CA ARG A 107 -1.30 8.22 -13.15
C ARG A 107 -2.75 8.15 -13.61
N THR A 108 -3.68 7.76 -12.72
CA THR A 108 -5.11 7.66 -13.06
C THR A 108 -5.79 9.01 -13.09
N ALA A 109 -5.55 9.85 -12.08
CA ALA A 109 -6.14 11.18 -11.96
C ALA A 109 -5.52 12.19 -12.93
N LYS A 110 -4.27 11.96 -13.36
CA LYS A 110 -3.44 12.93 -14.11
C LYS A 110 -3.22 14.24 -13.35
N GLU A 111 -3.25 14.17 -12.02
CA GLU A 111 -3.04 15.29 -11.11
C GLU A 111 -1.78 15.06 -10.27
N LEU A 112 -1.11 16.13 -9.90
CA LEU A 112 0.07 16.11 -9.04
C LEU A 112 -0.29 16.55 -7.61
N PRO A 113 0.49 16.12 -6.60
CA PRO A 113 0.46 16.74 -5.28
C PRO A 113 0.63 18.25 -5.39
N ARG A 114 -0.13 19.00 -4.58
CA ARG A 114 -0.02 20.48 -4.50
C ARG A 114 1.07 20.91 -3.54
N THR A 115 1.34 20.10 -2.53
CA THR A 115 2.33 20.38 -1.49
C THR A 115 3.44 19.34 -1.54
N TYR A 116 4.68 19.80 -1.59
CA TYR A 116 5.87 18.97 -1.45
C TYR A 116 6.61 19.41 -0.20
N SER A 117 6.94 18.46 0.68
CA SER A 117 7.89 18.72 1.75
C SER A 117 9.27 18.83 1.13
N VAL A 118 9.84 20.03 1.12
CA VAL A 118 11.19 20.25 0.61
C VAL A 118 12.16 20.03 1.76
N ASP A 119 12.91 18.93 1.68
CA ASP A 119 14.03 18.70 2.59
C ASP A 119 15.13 19.71 2.22
N GLU A 120 15.37 20.72 3.06
CA GLU A 120 16.30 21.83 2.79
C GLU A 120 17.70 21.34 2.42
N THR A 121 18.07 20.15 2.88
CA THR A 121 19.32 19.46 2.57
C THR A 121 19.49 19.19 1.07
N ASN A 122 18.41 18.94 0.34
CA ASN A 122 18.42 18.66 -1.11
C ASN A 122 18.30 19.93 -1.98
N LEU A 123 17.84 21.05 -1.40
CA LEU A 123 17.71 22.33 -2.12
C LEU A 123 19.05 23.02 -2.40
N LYS A 124 20.06 22.78 -1.57
CA LYS A 124 21.39 23.42 -1.72
C LYS A 124 22.07 23.11 -3.06
N GLY A 125 21.72 22.01 -3.73
CA GLY A 125 22.23 21.65 -5.04
C GLY A 125 21.56 22.38 -6.22
N LEU A 126 20.33 22.88 -6.06
CA LEU A 126 19.58 23.55 -7.13
C LEU A 126 19.82 25.05 -7.19
N ILE A 127 20.06 25.70 -6.04
CA ILE A 127 20.19 27.16 -5.94
C ILE A 127 21.61 27.64 -6.34
N SER A 128 22.59 26.73 -6.43
CA SER A 128 23.98 27.07 -6.77
C SER A 128 24.25 27.33 -8.27
N LYS A 129 23.21 27.37 -9.11
CA LYS A 129 23.34 27.75 -10.53
C LYS A 129 22.55 29.03 -10.82
N THR A 130 23.08 30.15 -10.35
CA THR A 130 22.75 31.50 -10.83
C THR A 130 24.02 32.32 -10.80
#